data_AF-A0A8D3C3Z0-F1
#
_entry.id   AF-A0A8D3C3Z0-F1
#
_cell.length_a   1.000
_cell.length_b   1.000
_cell.length_c   1.000
_cell.angle_alpha   90.00
_cell.angle_beta   90.00
_cell.angle_gamma   90.00
#
_symmetry.space_group_name_H-M   'P 1'
#
loop_
_entity.id
_entity.type
_entity.pdbx_description
1 polymer ?
#
loop_
_entity_poly.entity_id
_entity_poly.type
_entity_poly.pdbx_seq_one_letter_code
_entity_poly.pdbx_strand_id
1 'polypeptide(L)'
;GGPESNSQSLTLRHTNALSHPPAPGGGNGRPYTCPYCAKCFTYPSHQRRHLLRHTGVRLHPCQFCDKSFLTPSELTVHTRTHTGERPFGCAQCGKRFARSGNLRAHQRDVHMGKRPFACTECGKRFAVVSSITLQSTMTSLSLNYVHILSCTLSSSF
;
A
#
# COMPACT_ATOMS: atom_id res chain seq x y z
N GLY A 1 -16.99 -14.05 36.85
CA GLY A 1 -15.85 -13.19 36.49
C GLY A 1 -15.61 -13.31 35.00
N GLY A 2 -15.94 -12.26 34.25
CA GLY A 2 -15.65 -12.17 32.82
C GLY A 2 -14.46 -11.23 32.60
N PRO A 3 -13.59 -11.46 31.60
CA PRO A 3 -12.40 -10.65 31.43
C PRO A 3 -12.76 -9.28 30.87
N GLU A 4 -12.24 -8.27 31.57
CA GLU A 4 -12.39 -6.86 31.31
C GLU A 4 -11.85 -6.52 29.92
N SER A 5 -12.74 -6.04 29.05
CA SER A 5 -12.37 -5.47 27.75
C SER A 5 -11.70 -4.13 28.01
N ASN A 6 -10.37 -4.12 28.15
CA ASN A 6 -9.59 -2.91 28.35
C ASN A 6 -9.64 -2.04 27.09
N SER A 7 -10.67 -1.22 27.00
CA SER A 7 -10.84 -0.12 26.05
C SER A 7 -9.89 1.00 26.43
N GLN A 8 -8.59 0.81 26.15
CA GLN A 8 -7.62 1.90 26.23
C GLN A 8 -8.02 2.98 25.22
N SER A 9 -8.66 4.01 25.76
CA SER A 9 -8.96 5.26 25.10
C SER A 9 -7.64 5.91 24.67
N LEU A 10 -7.25 5.69 23.41
CA LEU A 10 -6.21 6.50 22.77
C LEU A 10 -6.79 7.88 22.52
N THR A 11 -6.83 8.69 23.58
CA THR A 11 -7.18 10.10 23.48
C THR A 11 -6.19 10.75 22.53
N LEU A 12 -6.69 11.20 21.38
CA LEU A 12 -5.99 12.11 20.48
C LEU A 12 -5.90 13.49 21.17
N ARG A 13 -5.17 13.56 22.29
CA ARG A 13 -4.85 14.80 23.00
C ARG A 13 -3.68 15.46 22.30
N HIS A 14 -3.95 15.99 21.12
CA HIS A 14 -3.33 17.22 20.65
C HIS A 14 -4.40 18.02 19.90
N THR A 15 -4.96 18.95 20.68
CA THR A 15 -5.44 20.26 20.26
C THR A 15 -6.52 20.28 19.17
N ASN A 16 -7.77 20.36 19.63
CA ASN A 16 -8.63 21.54 19.50
C ASN A 16 -8.23 22.64 18.48
N ALA A 17 -7.91 22.27 17.24
CA ALA A 17 -7.62 23.19 16.12
C ALA A 17 -8.34 22.74 14.83
N LEU A 18 -9.57 22.20 14.97
CA LEU A 18 -10.44 21.83 13.84
C LEU A 18 -11.81 22.50 13.91
N SER A 19 -11.85 23.73 14.41
CA SER A 19 -13.00 24.63 14.32
C SER A 19 -12.58 25.97 13.76
N HIS A 20 -11.86 25.97 12.63
CA HIS A 20 -11.86 27.13 11.75
C HIS A 20 -12.85 26.87 10.60
N PRO A 21 -13.74 27.83 10.28
CA PRO A 21 -14.61 27.71 9.11
C PRO A 21 -13.73 27.57 7.85
N PRO A 22 -14.21 26.88 6.81
CA PRO A 22 -13.45 26.78 5.57
C PRO A 22 -13.22 28.19 5.02
N ALA A 23 -11.95 28.56 4.80
CA ALA A 23 -11.63 29.75 4.04
C ALA A 23 -12.27 29.61 2.64
N PRO A 24 -12.97 30.63 2.12
CA PRO A 24 -13.55 30.59 0.79
C PRO A 24 -12.41 30.75 -0.22
N GLY A 25 -11.79 29.63 -0.62
CA GLY A 25 -10.67 29.68 -1.54
C GLY A 25 -10.33 28.31 -2.10
N GLY A 26 -10.77 28.06 -3.35
CA GLY A 26 -10.29 26.95 -4.18
C GLY A 26 -11.41 26.07 -4.73
N GLY A 27 -12.05 26.51 -5.82
CA GLY A 27 -13.23 25.92 -6.46
C GLY A 27 -13.07 24.53 -7.10
N ASN A 28 -12.55 23.53 -6.37
CA ASN A 28 -12.34 22.17 -6.89
C ASN A 28 -12.88 21.05 -5.98
N GLY A 29 -14.00 21.27 -5.27
CA GLY A 29 -14.70 20.22 -4.50
C GLY A 29 -13.88 19.52 -3.41
N ARG A 30 -12.81 20.17 -2.92
CA ARG A 30 -11.86 19.62 -1.94
C ARG A 30 -11.51 20.64 -0.85
N PRO A 31 -12.45 20.92 0.08
CA PRO A 31 -12.29 22.02 1.04
C PRO A 31 -11.34 21.70 2.20
N TYR A 32 -10.88 20.45 2.35
CA TYR A 32 -10.08 20.02 3.50
C TYR A 32 -8.59 19.93 3.16
N THR A 33 -7.82 20.97 3.46
CA THR A 33 -6.39 21.08 3.08
C THR A 33 -5.44 20.70 4.22
N CYS A 34 -4.47 19.83 3.95
CA CYS A 34 -3.44 19.47 4.92
C CYS A 34 -2.47 20.63 5.16
N PRO A 35 -2.21 21.04 6.42
CA PRO A 35 -1.30 22.13 6.75
C PRO A 35 0.18 21.78 6.51
N TYR A 36 0.53 20.49 6.44
CA TYR A 36 1.93 20.05 6.35
C TYR A 36 2.40 19.71 4.93
N CYS A 37 1.52 19.42 3.97
CA CYS A 37 1.95 18.94 2.65
C CYS A 37 1.03 19.32 1.48
N ALA A 38 0.26 20.41 1.60
CA ALA A 38 -0.61 20.99 0.56
C ALA A 38 -1.65 20.04 -0.06
N LYS A 39 -1.85 18.83 0.48
CA LYS A 39 -2.82 17.85 -0.03
C LYS A 39 -4.23 18.23 0.39
N CYS A 40 -5.14 18.32 -0.57
CA CYS A 40 -6.55 18.61 -0.32
C CYS A 40 -7.42 17.35 -0.43
N PHE A 41 -8.44 17.29 0.41
CA PHE A 41 -9.37 16.17 0.51
C PHE A 41 -10.80 16.67 0.35
N THR A 42 -11.64 15.83 -0.22
CA THR A 42 -13.08 16.06 -0.34
C THR A 42 -13.79 15.89 1.01
N TYR A 43 -13.27 15.03 1.88
CA TYR A 43 -13.88 14.69 3.16
C TYR A 43 -12.92 14.97 4.33
N PRO A 44 -13.42 15.47 5.48
CA PRO A 44 -12.59 15.77 6.64
C PRO A 44 -12.03 14.50 7.27
N SER A 45 -12.76 13.38 7.21
CA SER A 45 -12.30 12.07 7.68
C SER A 45 -11.05 11.60 6.94
N HIS A 46 -10.96 11.89 5.63
CA HIS A 46 -9.79 11.55 4.82
C HIS A 46 -8.59 12.42 5.15
N GLN A 47 -8.80 13.72 5.36
CA GLN A 47 -7.77 14.64 5.81
C GLN A 47 -7.25 14.24 7.19
N ARG A 48 -8.15 13.98 8.17
CA ARG A 48 -7.78 13.54 9.51
C ARG A 48 -6.93 12.27 9.50
N ARG A 49 -7.37 11.25 8.76
CA ARG A 49 -6.57 10.02 8.55
C ARG A 49 -5.21 10.33 7.90
N HIS A 50 -5.17 11.27 6.97
CA HIS A 50 -3.92 11.67 6.34
C HIS A 50 -2.97 12.36 7.33
N LEU A 51 -3.47 13.18 8.25
CA LEU A 51 -2.66 13.82 9.30
C LEU A 51 -1.95 12.81 10.19
N LEU A 52 -2.56 11.64 10.42
CA LEU A 52 -1.93 10.57 11.20
C LEU A 52 -0.58 10.14 10.60
N ARG A 53 -0.40 10.25 9.27
CA ARG A 53 0.89 9.96 8.62
C ARG A 53 1.99 10.96 9.00
N HIS A 54 1.63 12.22 9.28
CA HIS A 54 2.59 13.24 9.73
C HIS A 54 2.97 13.04 11.19
N THR A 55 2.01 12.66 12.03
CA THR A 55 2.23 12.42 13.47
C THR A 55 2.84 11.06 13.78
N GLY A 56 2.89 10.14 12.82
CA GLY A 56 3.32 8.75 13.04
C GLY A 56 2.36 7.89 13.88
N VAL A 57 1.27 8.46 14.39
CA VAL A 57 0.27 7.76 15.19
C VAL A 57 -0.40 6.66 14.37
N ARG A 58 -0.38 5.43 14.90
CA ARG A 58 -1.06 4.27 14.32
C ARG A 58 -2.10 3.76 15.30
N LEU A 59 -3.37 3.82 14.89
CA LEU A 59 -4.52 3.63 15.77
C LEU A 59 -4.96 2.17 15.91
N HIS A 60 -4.57 1.31 14.98
CA HIS A 60 -5.08 -0.06 14.87
C HIS A 60 -3.95 -1.07 15.04
N PRO A 61 -3.57 -1.44 16.28
CA PRO A 61 -2.55 -2.45 16.53
C PRO A 61 -3.03 -3.84 16.13
N CYS A 62 -2.11 -4.67 15.67
CA CYS A 62 -2.34 -6.08 15.43
C CYS A 62 -2.21 -6.86 16.74
N GLN A 63 -3.13 -7.78 16.99
CA GLN A 63 -3.09 -8.63 18.18
C GLN A 63 -2.06 -9.78 18.08
N PHE A 64 -1.53 -10.03 16.87
CA PHE A 64 -0.62 -11.16 16.61
C PHE A 64 0.84 -10.72 16.42
N CYS A 65 1.12 -9.41 16.31
CA CYS A 65 2.48 -8.87 16.16
C CYS A 65 2.53 -7.36 16.43
N ASP A 66 3.73 -6.79 16.51
CA ASP A 66 3.96 -5.38 16.85
C ASP A 66 3.59 -4.37 15.74
N LYS A 67 2.84 -4.78 14.72
CA LYS A 67 2.45 -3.92 13.60
C LYS A 67 1.15 -3.20 13.90
N SER A 68 1.14 -1.89 13.66
CA SER A 68 -0.06 -1.06 13.78
C SER A 68 -0.38 -0.35 12.46
N PHE A 69 -1.67 -0.11 12.22
CA PHE A 69 -2.20 0.41 10.95
C PHE A 69 -2.96 1.73 11.15
N LEU A 70 -3.12 2.49 10.06
CA LEU A 70 -3.83 3.77 10.07
C LEU A 70 -5.34 3.57 9.96
N THR A 71 -5.79 2.42 9.46
CA THR A 71 -7.22 2.11 9.30
C THR A 71 -7.57 0.70 9.74
N PRO A 72 -8.84 0.45 10.13
CA PRO A 72 -9.31 -0.91 10.46
C PRO A 72 -9.25 -1.85 9.25
N SER A 73 -9.49 -1.34 8.04
CA SER A 73 -9.46 -2.14 6.81
C SER A 73 -8.04 -2.63 6.50
N GLU A 74 -7.02 -1.81 6.72
CA GLU A 74 -5.62 -2.22 6.58
C GLU A 74 -5.24 -3.28 7.62
N LEU A 75 -5.67 -3.12 8.87
CA LEU A 75 -5.49 -4.12 9.92
C LEU A 75 -6.17 -5.45 9.53
N THR A 76 -7.43 -5.41 9.09
CA THR A 76 -8.18 -6.61 8.67
C THR A 76 -7.50 -7.35 7.51
N VAL A 77 -6.94 -6.61 6.56
CA VAL A 77 -6.19 -7.22 5.46
C VAL A 77 -4.85 -7.77 5.94
N HIS A 78 -4.23 -7.14 6.93
CA HIS A 78 -3.02 -7.64 7.56
C HIS A 78 -3.26 -8.90 8.38
N THR A 79 -4.34 -8.99 9.16
CA THR A 79 -4.62 -10.18 10.00
C THR A 79 -4.73 -11.46 9.18
N ARG A 80 -5.13 -11.36 7.91
CA ARG A 80 -5.10 -12.49 6.95
C ARG A 80 -3.72 -13.09 6.73
N THR A 81 -2.63 -12.36 7.01
CA THR A 81 -1.27 -12.93 6.95
C THR A 81 -0.98 -13.87 8.10
N HIS A 82 -1.68 -13.71 9.22
CA HIS A 82 -1.57 -14.60 10.38
C HIS A 82 -2.51 -15.78 10.25
N THR A 83 -3.75 -15.55 9.83
CA THR A 83 -4.76 -16.61 9.70
C THR A 83 -4.63 -17.43 8.42
N GLY A 84 -3.88 -16.94 7.43
CA GLY A 84 -3.78 -17.57 6.11
C GLY A 84 -5.04 -17.43 5.26
N GLU A 85 -6.04 -16.66 5.69
CA GLU A 85 -7.28 -16.46 4.95
C GLU A 85 -7.05 -15.85 3.57
N ARG A 86 -7.60 -16.51 2.55
CA ARG A 86 -7.55 -16.05 1.15
C ARG A 86 -8.96 -16.04 0.56
N PRO A 87 -9.77 -15.00 0.84
CA PRO A 87 -11.16 -14.97 0.42
C PRO A 87 -11.35 -14.92 -1.09
N PHE A 88 -10.37 -14.38 -1.83
CA PHE A 88 -10.52 -14.06 -3.24
C PHE A 88 -9.95 -15.20 -4.11
N GLY A 89 -10.82 -16.02 -4.69
CA GLY A 89 -10.44 -17.10 -5.60
C GLY A 89 -10.49 -16.70 -7.07
N CYS A 90 -9.56 -17.19 -7.87
CA CYS A 90 -9.61 -17.12 -9.32
C CYS A 90 -10.52 -18.22 -9.86
N ALA A 91 -11.60 -17.85 -10.56
CA ALA A 91 -12.53 -18.81 -11.14
C ALA A 91 -11.91 -19.70 -12.24
N GLN A 92 -10.83 -19.24 -12.89
CA GLN A 92 -10.22 -19.98 -14.00
C GLN A 92 -9.20 -21.03 -13.55
N CYS A 93 -8.47 -20.80 -12.45
CA CYS A 93 -7.41 -21.71 -12.00
C CYS A 93 -7.45 -22.07 -10.51
N GLY A 94 -8.49 -21.63 -9.78
CA GLY A 94 -8.66 -21.93 -8.35
C GLY A 94 -7.68 -21.22 -7.41
N LYS A 95 -6.65 -20.52 -7.91
CA LYS A 95 -5.68 -19.80 -7.06
C LYS A 95 -6.35 -18.75 -6.20
N ARG A 96 -6.01 -18.72 -4.91
CA ARG A 96 -6.62 -17.83 -3.90
C ARG A 96 -5.66 -16.74 -3.42
N PHE A 97 -6.21 -15.57 -3.12
CA PHE A 97 -5.48 -14.36 -2.71
C PHE A 97 -6.12 -13.72 -1.47
N ALA A 98 -5.29 -13.07 -0.65
CA ALA A 98 -5.72 -12.33 0.54
C ALA A 98 -6.32 -10.95 0.23
N ARG A 99 -6.05 -10.41 -0.99
CA ARG A 99 -6.51 -9.10 -1.46
C ARG A 99 -7.14 -9.20 -2.86
N SER A 100 -8.23 -8.49 -3.08
CA SER A 100 -8.91 -8.43 -4.39
C SER A 100 -8.04 -7.82 -5.49
N GLY A 101 -7.23 -6.81 -5.16
CA GLY A 101 -6.28 -6.21 -6.09
C GLY A 101 -5.26 -7.22 -6.63
N ASN A 102 -4.81 -8.16 -5.80
CA ASN A 102 -3.86 -9.20 -6.19
C ASN A 102 -4.53 -10.22 -7.13
N LEU A 103 -5.78 -10.61 -6.85
CA LEU A 103 -6.56 -11.45 -7.77
C LEU A 103 -6.73 -10.77 -9.13
N ARG A 104 -7.08 -9.48 -9.15
CA ARG A 104 -7.26 -8.72 -10.40
C ARG A 104 -5.97 -8.61 -11.20
N ALA A 105 -4.84 -8.37 -10.54
CA ALA A 105 -3.53 -8.40 -11.18
C ALA A 105 -3.24 -9.79 -11.75
N HIS A 106 -3.37 -10.84 -10.95
CA HIS A 106 -3.20 -12.23 -11.40
C HIS A 106 -4.04 -12.56 -12.64
N GLN A 107 -5.32 -12.20 -12.66
CA GLN A 107 -6.19 -12.43 -13.82
C GLN A 107 -5.69 -11.70 -15.06
N ARG A 108 -5.29 -10.43 -14.91
CA ARG A 108 -4.74 -9.64 -16.00
C ARG A 108 -3.45 -10.26 -16.56
N ASP A 109 -2.58 -10.74 -15.67
CA ASP A 109 -1.21 -11.10 -16.02
C ASP A 109 -1.10 -12.52 -16.56
N VAL A 110 -1.88 -13.44 -15.99
CA VAL A 110 -1.81 -14.88 -16.27
C VAL A 110 -2.84 -15.29 -17.31
N HIS A 111 -4.05 -14.74 -17.23
CA HIS A 111 -5.17 -15.19 -18.07
C HIS A 111 -5.45 -14.27 -19.26
N MET A 112 -5.23 -12.96 -19.11
CA MET A 112 -5.50 -12.00 -20.19
C MET A 112 -4.27 -11.63 -21.00
N GLY A 113 -3.05 -11.96 -20.54
CA GLY A 113 -1.79 -11.62 -21.21
C GLY A 113 -1.54 -10.10 -21.39
N LYS A 114 -2.42 -9.24 -20.88
CA LYS A 114 -2.33 -7.78 -21.04
C LYS A 114 -1.35 -7.24 -20.01
N ARG A 115 -0.09 -7.08 -20.43
CA ARG A 115 0.94 -6.35 -19.70
C ARG A 115 0.98 -4.91 -20.25
N PRO A 116 0.16 -3.97 -19.75
CA PRO A 116 0.03 -2.65 -20.38
C PRO A 116 1.29 -1.80 -20.19
N PHE A 117 2.10 -2.10 -19.18
CA PHE A 117 3.27 -1.30 -18.85
C PHE A 117 4.51 -1.88 -19.52
N ALA A 118 5.26 -1.08 -20.28
CA ALA A 118 6.50 -1.50 -20.92
C ALA A 118 7.69 -0.76 -20.33
N CYS A 119 8.80 -1.47 -20.10
CA CYS A 119 10.08 -0.84 -19.81
C CYS A 119 10.60 -0.18 -21.10
N THR A 120 10.91 1.11 -21.05
CA THR A 120 11.45 1.86 -22.19
C THR A 120 12.89 1.50 -22.50
N GLU A 121 13.65 1.01 -21.51
CA GLU A 121 15.06 0.65 -21.65
C GLU A 121 15.27 -0.73 -22.28
N CYS A 122 14.43 -1.73 -21.95
CA CYS A 122 14.60 -3.12 -22.41
C CYS A 122 13.37 -3.72 -23.11
N GLY A 123 12.30 -2.95 -23.34
CA GLY A 123 11.09 -3.39 -24.05
C GLY A 123 10.21 -4.41 -23.30
N LYS A 124 10.68 -4.94 -22.15
CA LYS A 124 9.93 -5.93 -21.37
C LYS A 124 8.63 -5.35 -20.84
N ARG A 125 7.54 -6.10 -20.99
CA ARG A 125 6.20 -5.70 -20.53
C ARG A 125 5.90 -6.29 -19.14
N PHE A 126 5.20 -5.52 -18.32
CA PHE A 126 4.84 -5.83 -16.94
C PHE A 126 3.36 -5.60 -16.67
N ALA A 127 2.91 -6.35 -15.67
CA ALA A 127 1.59 -6.38 -15.07
C ALA A 127 1.20 -5.12 -14.29
N VAL A 128 2.18 -4.58 -13.57
CA VAL A 128 2.07 -3.55 -12.54
C VAL A 128 3.27 -2.62 -12.60
N VAL A 129 3.07 -1.34 -12.28
CA VAL A 129 4.10 -0.28 -12.37
C VAL A 129 5.28 -0.51 -11.43
N SER A 130 5.04 -1.06 -10.23
CA SER A 130 6.10 -1.34 -9.25
C SER A 130 7.15 -2.32 -9.78
N SER A 131 6.76 -3.23 -10.68
CA SER A 131 7.69 -4.17 -11.31
C SER A 131 8.62 -3.49 -12.31
N ILE A 132 8.17 -2.41 -12.98
CA ILE A 132 9.03 -1.62 -13.88
C ILE A 132 10.05 -0.84 -13.07
N THR A 133 9.60 -0.14 -12.01
CA THR A 133 10.53 0.67 -11.20
C THR A 133 11.62 -0.19 -10.57
N LEU A 134 11.28 -1.38 -10.05
CA LEU A 134 12.28 -2.32 -9.55
C LEU A 134 13.24 -2.77 -10.67
N GLN A 135 12.72 -3.15 -11.85
CA GLN A 135 13.56 -3.55 -12.98
C GLN A 135 14.50 -2.42 -13.41
N SER A 136 14.01 -1.19 -13.57
CA SER A 136 14.83 -0.03 -13.97
C SER A 136 15.89 0.29 -12.93
N THR A 137 15.56 0.23 -11.62
CA THR A 137 16.57 0.41 -10.57
C THR A 137 17.59 -0.73 -10.55
N MET A 138 17.17 -1.97 -10.83
CA MET A 138 18.08 -3.11 -10.93
C MET A 138 18.98 -3.00 -12.16
N THR A 139 18.52 -2.50 -13.32
CA THR A 139 19.40 -2.22 -14.47
C THR A 139 20.42 -1.13 -14.11
N SER A 140 19.99 -0.03 -13.47
CA SER A 140 20.90 1.05 -13.04
C SER A 140 21.91 0.60 -11.97
N LEU A 141 21.51 -0.25 -11.01
CA LEU A 141 22.41 -0.85 -10.02
C LEU A 141 23.31 -1.94 -10.63
N SER A 142 22.83 -2.63 -11.67
CA SER A 142 23.56 -3.68 -12.35
C SER A 142 24.65 -3.18 -13.30
N LEU A 143 24.67 -1.91 -13.71
CA LEU A 143 25.86 -1.35 -14.38
C LEU A 143 27.11 -1.37 -13.49
N ASN A 144 26.95 -1.46 -12.16
CA ASN A 144 28.06 -1.69 -11.21
C ASN A 144 28.25 -3.17 -10.82
N TYR A 145 27.34 -4.08 -11.18
CA TYR A 145 27.36 -5.50 -10.77
C TYR A 145 27.64 -6.47 -11.93
N VAL A 146 27.31 -6.08 -13.16
CA VAL A 146 27.48 -6.88 -14.40
C VAL A 146 28.95 -7.01 -14.81
N HIS A 147 29.85 -6.18 -14.25
CA HIS A 147 31.29 -6.34 -14.46
C HIS A 147 31.92 -7.43 -13.57
N ILE A 148 31.22 -7.92 -12.53
CA ILE A 148 31.76 -8.89 -11.56
C ILE A 148 31.15 -10.29 -11.73
N LEU A 149 29.93 -10.42 -12.26
CA LEU A 149 29.24 -11.72 -12.38
C LEU A 149 29.14 -12.33 -13.77
N SER A 150 29.65 -11.65 -14.80
CA SER A 150 29.74 -12.21 -16.15
C SER A 150 30.89 -13.20 -16.34
N CYS A 151 31.77 -13.41 -15.35
CA CYS A 151 32.96 -14.26 -15.48
C CYS A 151 32.95 -15.61 -14.73
N THR A 152 31.93 -16.00 -13.97
CA THR A 152 32.03 -17.24 -13.16
C THR A 152 30.93 -18.28 -13.26
N LEU A 153 29.75 -18.04 -13.84
CA LEU A 153 28.74 -19.10 -13.97
C LEU A 153 27.94 -19.01 -15.27
N SER A 154 28.43 -19.67 -16.33
CA SER A 154 27.67 -20.65 -17.13
C SER A 154 28.55 -21.13 -18.30
N SER A 155 29.71 -21.71 -17.96
CA SER A 155 30.23 -22.84 -18.73
C SER A 155 29.82 -24.11 -17.98
N SER A 156 29.40 -25.11 -18.75
CA SER A 156 29.08 -26.50 -18.34
C SER A 156 27.60 -26.82 -18.14
N PHE A 157 27.07 -27.48 -19.18
CA PHE A 157 26.08 -28.56 -19.24
C PHE A 157 24.73 -28.41 -18.52
#